data_AF-A0A813G5Q4-F1
#
_entry.id   AF-A0A813G5Q4-F1
#
_cell.length_a   1.000
_cell.length_b   1.000
_cell.length_c   1.000
_cell.angle_alpha   90.00
_cell.angle_beta   90.00
_cell.angle_gamma   90.00
#
_symmetry.space_group_name_H-M   'P 1'
#
loop_
_entity.id
_entity.type
_entity.pdbx_description
1 polymer ?
#
loop_
_entity_poly.entity_id
_entity_poly.type
_entity_poly.pdbx_seq_one_letter_code
_entity_poly.pdbx_strand_id
1 'polypeptide(L)'
;VSSRNGEINGFCCGFITRHLDELMPQIADATEDAERSLRFFKHDRIILRYRMYCGQTKCFQFLAGLQDLFEGATLKDKNEARKLAERAAAEKLLAMFPEQTRKAQQRKGISTLEIGFRSIGGPVLPVTTVEALIESCKIDLAGKQKKGEPGSPSTAAGQRPKQKGRPRKSPSAADSERFAQPSAFIGTVFFAKPKQDPILEVEDDEAGECQGEGKDEEEEEEEDEIREASDAHQEGDAENKELE
;
A
#
# COMPACT_ATOMS: atom_id res chain seq x y z
N VAL A 1 -14.03 13.52 -8.34
CA VAL A 1 -14.29 12.16 -8.88
C VAL A 1 -13.17 11.78 -9.85
N SER A 2 -12.80 10.51 -9.99
CA SER A 2 -11.73 10.09 -10.90
C SER A 2 -12.10 8.83 -11.66
N SER A 3 -12.05 8.86 -13.00
CA SER A 3 -12.06 7.66 -13.83
C SER A 3 -10.68 7.00 -13.91
N ARG A 4 -9.68 7.51 -13.16
CA ARG A 4 -8.30 7.07 -13.24
C ARG A 4 -8.01 5.95 -12.26
N ASN A 5 -7.50 4.83 -12.78
CA ASN A 5 -6.95 3.75 -11.98
C ASN A 5 -5.77 4.23 -11.13
N GLY A 6 -5.72 3.76 -9.89
CA GLY A 6 -4.66 4.08 -8.94
C GLY A 6 -5.08 3.83 -7.51
N GLU A 7 -4.11 3.69 -6.63
CA GLU A 7 -4.30 3.49 -5.20
C GLU A 7 -5.12 4.61 -4.55
N ILE A 8 -6.02 4.21 -3.66
CA ILE A 8 -6.79 5.07 -2.77
C ILE A 8 -6.37 4.69 -1.36
N ASN A 9 -5.92 5.66 -0.57
CA ASN A 9 -5.59 5.43 0.82
C ASN A 9 -6.87 5.08 1.61
N GLY A 10 -6.89 3.89 2.23
CA GLY A 10 -8.05 3.34 2.91
C GLY A 10 -8.40 4.04 4.22
N PHE A 11 -7.45 4.72 4.86
CA PHE A 11 -7.66 5.34 6.19
C PHE A 11 -8.66 6.50 6.20
N CYS A 12 -8.81 7.22 5.08
CA CYS A 12 -9.71 8.38 4.97
C CYS A 12 -10.76 8.24 3.88
N CYS A 13 -10.72 7.16 3.10
CA CYS A 13 -11.82 6.86 2.23
C CYS A 13 -12.76 5.98 3.02
N GLY A 14 -13.84 6.60 3.52
CA GLY A 14 -15.09 5.88 3.68
C GLY A 14 -15.43 5.30 2.32
N PHE A 15 -14.86 4.13 2.00
CA PHE A 15 -15.56 3.15 1.19
C PHE A 15 -16.89 3.07 1.90
N ILE A 16 -17.89 3.80 1.39
CA ILE A 16 -19.28 3.59 1.79
C ILE A 16 -19.42 2.09 1.66
N THR A 17 -19.45 1.41 2.80
CA THR A 17 -18.88 0.07 2.91
C THR A 17 -19.81 -0.84 2.14
N ARG A 18 -19.48 -1.08 0.87
CA ARG A 18 -20.23 -2.00 0.06
C ARG A 18 -19.79 -3.37 0.53
N HIS A 19 -20.64 -3.99 1.34
CA HIS A 19 -20.46 -5.34 1.84
C HIS A 19 -20.74 -6.35 0.72
N LEU A 20 -20.07 -6.19 -0.42
CA LEU A 20 -20.06 -7.14 -1.51
C LEU A 20 -18.80 -7.99 -1.37
N ASP A 21 -18.96 -9.31 -1.32
CA ASP A 21 -17.85 -10.25 -1.09
C ASP A 21 -16.74 -10.11 -2.13
N GLU A 22 -17.10 -9.78 -3.38
CA GLU A 22 -16.14 -9.56 -4.47
C GLU A 22 -15.28 -8.31 -4.29
N LEU A 23 -15.70 -7.36 -3.44
CA LEU A 23 -14.97 -6.13 -3.16
C LEU A 23 -14.10 -6.23 -1.90
N MET A 24 -14.24 -7.31 -1.13
CA MET A 24 -13.43 -7.56 0.05
C MET A 24 -12.00 -7.97 -0.34
N PRO A 25 -10.97 -7.48 0.38
CA PRO A 25 -9.60 -7.91 0.18
C PRO A 25 -9.45 -9.37 0.61
N GLN A 26 -8.60 -10.11 -0.13
CA GLN A 26 -8.42 -11.55 0.05
C GLN A 26 -6.95 -11.96 0.05
N ILE A 27 -6.03 -11.05 -0.31
CA ILE A 27 -4.64 -11.45 -0.61
C ILE A 27 -3.72 -11.26 0.59
N ALA A 28 -3.59 -10.02 1.07
CA ALA A 28 -2.68 -9.67 2.15
C ALA A 28 -2.98 -8.27 2.71
N ASP A 29 -2.89 -8.14 4.03
CA ASP A 29 -3.13 -6.88 4.76
C ASP A 29 -2.16 -5.77 4.33
N ALA A 30 -0.91 -6.12 4.03
CA ALA A 30 0.11 -5.20 3.52
C ALA A 30 -0.29 -4.47 2.22
N THR A 31 -1.16 -5.08 1.41
CA THR A 31 -1.58 -4.56 0.09
C THR A 31 -3.07 -4.32 0.02
N GLU A 32 -3.75 -4.35 1.16
CA GLU A 32 -5.19 -4.25 1.29
C GLU A 32 -5.77 -3.05 0.54
N ASP A 33 -5.19 -1.86 0.74
CA ASP A 33 -5.59 -0.61 0.07
C ASP A 33 -5.48 -0.70 -1.45
N ALA A 34 -4.41 -1.31 -1.95
CA ALA A 34 -4.18 -1.49 -3.37
C ALA A 34 -5.16 -2.50 -3.98
N GLU A 35 -5.40 -3.61 -3.29
CA GLU A 35 -6.37 -4.63 -3.69
C GLU A 35 -7.79 -4.05 -3.76
N ARG A 36 -8.24 -3.37 -2.69
CA ARG A 36 -9.54 -2.68 -2.66
C ARG A 36 -9.64 -1.71 -3.84
N SER A 37 -8.62 -0.89 -4.06
CA SER A 37 -8.60 0.06 -5.18
C SER A 37 -8.80 -0.62 -6.54
N LEU A 38 -8.15 -1.77 -6.77
CA LEU A 38 -8.28 -2.54 -8.01
C LEU A 38 -9.66 -3.17 -8.16
N ARG A 39 -10.21 -3.76 -7.09
CA ARG A 39 -11.56 -4.36 -7.09
C ARG A 39 -12.64 -3.33 -7.37
N PHE A 40 -12.61 -2.20 -6.65
CA PHE A 40 -13.54 -1.10 -6.88
C PHE A 40 -13.39 -0.51 -8.29
N PHE A 41 -12.16 -0.33 -8.78
CA PHE A 41 -11.95 0.15 -10.14
C PHE A 41 -12.44 -0.85 -11.20
N LYS A 42 -12.25 -2.16 -10.99
CA LYS A 42 -12.77 -3.19 -11.89
C LYS A 42 -14.29 -3.13 -11.98
N HIS A 43 -14.96 -2.97 -10.84
CA HIS A 43 -16.42 -2.94 -10.75
C HIS A 43 -17.01 -1.63 -11.33
N ASP A 44 -16.58 -0.46 -10.83
CA ASP A 44 -17.26 0.80 -11.14
C ASP A 44 -16.59 1.60 -12.26
N ARG A 45 -15.30 1.35 -12.55
CA ARG A 45 -14.43 2.19 -13.39
C ARG A 45 -14.33 3.66 -12.93
N ILE A 46 -14.94 4.00 -11.81
CA ILE A 46 -15.00 5.34 -11.21
C ILE A 46 -14.62 5.21 -9.74
N ILE A 47 -13.72 6.09 -9.33
CA ILE A 47 -13.17 6.14 -7.97
C ILE A 47 -13.43 7.51 -7.37
N LEU A 48 -13.88 7.54 -6.13
CA LEU A 48 -13.93 8.74 -5.32
C LEU A 48 -12.59 8.91 -4.58
N ARG A 49 -11.88 10.00 -4.88
CA ARG A 49 -10.61 10.35 -4.23
C ARG A 49 -10.83 11.58 -3.38
N TYR A 50 -10.72 11.43 -2.06
CA TYR A 50 -10.78 12.55 -1.14
C TYR A 50 -9.52 13.41 -1.28
N ARG A 51 -9.68 14.74 -1.42
CA ARG A 51 -8.57 15.66 -1.72
C ARG A 51 -8.37 16.77 -0.68
N MET A 52 -9.25 16.88 0.32
CA MET A 52 -9.21 18.00 1.27
C MET A 52 -8.22 17.80 2.42
N TYR A 53 -8.15 16.60 3.01
CA TYR A 53 -7.27 16.32 4.13
C TYR A 53 -6.39 15.11 3.85
N CYS A 54 -5.10 15.25 4.14
CA CYS A 54 -4.13 14.17 4.13
C CYS A 54 -3.54 14.08 5.54
N GLY A 55 -3.82 12.99 6.24
CA GLY A 55 -3.13 12.69 7.49
C GLY A 55 -1.68 12.33 7.17
N GLN A 56 -0.72 13.05 7.75
CA GLN A 56 0.67 12.62 7.69
C GLN A 56 0.85 11.44 8.63
N THR A 57 0.75 10.23 8.08
CA THR A 57 0.96 9.02 8.86
C THR A 57 2.45 8.66 8.90
N LYS A 58 2.90 8.17 10.06
CA LYS A 58 4.27 7.71 10.29
C LYS A 58 4.27 6.21 10.60
N CYS A 59 3.46 5.44 9.87
CA CYS A 59 3.21 4.01 10.14
C CYS A 59 4.47 3.14 10.14
N PHE A 60 5.57 3.62 9.55
CA PHE A 60 6.83 2.89 9.41
C PHE A 60 7.88 3.25 10.46
N GLN A 61 7.55 4.19 11.36
CA GLN A 61 8.46 4.67 12.42
C GLN A 61 8.14 4.09 13.79
N PHE A 62 7.06 3.32 13.91
CA PHE A 62 6.59 2.74 15.15
C PHE A 62 6.51 1.22 15.01
N LEU A 63 6.80 0.52 16.10
CA LEU A 63 6.74 -0.94 16.15
C LEU A 63 5.30 -1.47 16.07
N ALA A 64 4.33 -0.67 16.54
CA ALA A 64 2.95 -1.10 16.70
C ALA A 64 2.10 -1.04 15.43
N GLY A 65 0.91 -1.66 15.48
CA GLY A 65 -0.13 -1.53 14.46
C GLY A 65 0.12 -2.50 13.30
N LEU A 66 0.11 -2.01 12.05
CA LEU A 66 0.33 -2.89 10.88
C LEU A 66 1.70 -3.59 10.94
N GLN A 67 2.71 -2.96 11.55
CA GLN A 67 4.03 -3.59 11.70
C GLN A 67 4.05 -4.75 12.71
N ASP A 68 3.07 -4.84 13.62
CA ASP A 68 2.97 -5.97 14.56
C ASP A 68 2.57 -7.28 13.89
N LEU A 69 1.97 -7.22 12.70
CA LEU A 69 1.60 -8.39 11.92
C LEU A 69 2.80 -9.08 11.25
N PHE A 70 3.98 -8.46 11.27
CA PHE A 70 5.18 -8.96 10.64
C PHE A 70 6.21 -9.38 11.69
N GLU A 71 6.87 -10.51 11.43
CA GLU A 71 7.93 -11.04 12.27
C GLU A 71 9.18 -10.14 12.22
N GLY A 72 9.95 -10.16 13.31
CA GLY A 72 11.19 -9.40 13.43
C GLY A 72 11.36 -8.76 14.80
N ALA A 73 12.58 -8.86 15.35
CA ALA A 73 12.93 -8.26 16.64
C ALA A 73 13.07 -6.73 16.53
N THR A 74 13.55 -6.23 15.38
CA THR A 74 13.72 -4.81 15.14
C THR A 74 12.70 -4.26 14.15
N LEU A 75 12.46 -2.94 14.19
CA LEU A 75 11.60 -2.25 13.24
C LEU A 75 12.09 -2.39 11.78
N LYS A 76 13.40 -2.57 11.59
CA LYS A 76 14.00 -2.77 10.28
C LYS A 76 13.58 -4.13 9.72
N ASP A 77 13.71 -5.18 10.51
CA ASP A 77 13.35 -6.56 10.12
C ASP A 77 11.86 -6.65 9.78
N LYS A 78 11.00 -6.08 10.63
CA LYS A 78 9.55 -5.99 10.39
C LYS A 78 9.21 -5.28 9.07
N ASN A 79 9.91 -4.18 8.78
CA ASN A 79 9.73 -3.46 7.51
C ASN A 79 10.20 -4.27 6.29
N GLU A 80 11.28 -5.05 6.43
CA GLU A 80 11.79 -5.94 5.39
C GLU A 80 10.83 -7.11 5.14
N ALA A 81 10.35 -7.76 6.20
CA ALA A 81 9.33 -8.81 6.15
C ALA A 81 8.03 -8.29 5.49
N ARG A 82 7.56 -7.10 5.88
CA ARG A 82 6.43 -6.43 5.21
C ARG A 82 6.70 -6.20 3.72
N LYS A 83 7.89 -5.72 3.34
CA LYS A 83 8.22 -5.49 1.92
C LYS A 83 8.23 -6.77 1.10
N LEU A 84 8.69 -7.86 1.69
CA LEU A 84 8.65 -9.18 1.07
C LEU A 84 7.19 -9.65 0.88
N ALA A 85 6.34 -9.48 1.89
CA ALA A 85 4.91 -9.77 1.79
C ALA A 85 4.20 -8.89 0.74
N GLU A 86 4.51 -7.58 0.70
CA GLU A 86 3.99 -6.66 -0.32
C GLU A 86 4.33 -7.13 -1.74
N ARG A 87 5.56 -7.62 -1.96
CA ARG A 87 6.02 -8.09 -3.27
C ARG A 87 5.29 -9.35 -3.71
N ALA A 88 5.18 -10.34 -2.82
CA ALA A 88 4.45 -11.57 -3.09
C ALA A 88 2.96 -11.29 -3.39
N ALA A 89 2.35 -10.38 -2.63
CA ALA A 89 0.97 -9.96 -2.87
C ALA A 89 0.81 -9.16 -4.18
N ALA A 90 1.80 -8.32 -4.54
CA ALA A 90 1.81 -7.58 -5.80
C ALA A 90 1.82 -8.51 -7.02
N GLU A 91 2.51 -9.63 -6.95
CA GLU A 91 2.51 -10.66 -8.01
C GLU A 91 1.14 -11.33 -8.14
N LYS A 92 0.50 -11.69 -7.02
CA LYS A 92 -0.88 -12.21 -7.02
C LYS A 92 -1.87 -11.19 -7.62
N LEU A 93 -1.74 -9.92 -7.26
CA LEU A 93 -2.54 -8.84 -7.84
C LEU A 93 -2.29 -8.63 -9.34
N LEU A 94 -1.07 -8.86 -9.81
CA LEU A 94 -0.76 -8.85 -11.24
C LEU A 94 -1.48 -9.98 -11.98
N ALA A 95 -1.51 -11.18 -11.41
CA ALA A 95 -2.23 -12.31 -11.98
C ALA A 95 -3.75 -12.06 -12.01
N MET A 96 -4.32 -11.47 -10.96
CA MET A 96 -5.76 -11.19 -10.87
C MET A 96 -6.24 -10.01 -11.73
N PHE A 97 -5.41 -8.98 -11.88
CA PHE A 97 -5.78 -7.73 -12.55
C PHE A 97 -4.74 -7.26 -13.58
N PRO A 98 -4.33 -8.11 -14.54
CA PRO A 98 -3.19 -7.83 -15.45
C PRO A 98 -3.41 -6.57 -16.31
N GLU A 99 -4.66 -6.26 -16.63
CA GLU A 99 -5.03 -5.05 -17.38
C GLU A 99 -4.86 -3.78 -16.57
N GLN A 100 -4.88 -3.84 -15.23
CA GLN A 100 -4.89 -2.71 -14.31
C GLN A 100 -3.55 -2.49 -13.60
N THR A 101 -2.74 -3.54 -13.47
CA THR A 101 -1.48 -3.51 -12.72
C THR A 101 -0.27 -3.72 -13.63
N ARG A 102 0.90 -3.35 -13.11
CA ARG A 102 2.22 -3.56 -13.71
C ARG A 102 3.01 -4.51 -12.83
N LYS A 103 4.08 -5.09 -13.39
CA LYS A 103 5.04 -5.88 -12.62
C LYS A 103 5.50 -5.10 -11.38
N ALA A 104 5.62 -5.81 -10.26
CA ALA A 104 6.13 -5.25 -9.03
C ALA A 104 7.52 -4.65 -9.26
N GLN A 105 7.80 -3.52 -8.62
CA GLN A 105 9.10 -2.86 -8.71
C GLN A 105 9.61 -2.58 -7.31
N GLN A 106 10.80 -3.10 -7.01
CA GLN A 106 11.46 -2.83 -5.75
C GLN A 106 11.76 -1.33 -5.67
N ARG A 107 11.25 -0.69 -4.61
CA ARG A 107 11.47 0.74 -4.38
C ARG A 107 12.38 0.94 -3.18
N LYS A 108 13.27 1.93 -3.29
CA LYS A 108 14.19 2.29 -2.20
C LYS A 108 13.48 2.84 -0.96
N GLY A 109 12.24 3.33 -1.11
CA GLY A 109 11.48 3.95 -0.02
C GLY A 109 10.59 2.97 0.71
N ILE A 110 10.74 2.91 2.04
CA ILE A 110 9.91 2.10 2.95
C ILE A 110 8.41 2.45 2.83
N SER A 111 8.11 3.72 2.53
CA SER A 111 6.75 4.25 2.47
C SER A 111 6.00 4.02 1.17
N THR A 112 6.64 3.47 0.14
CA THR A 112 6.00 3.32 -1.18
C THR A 112 5.68 1.86 -1.45
N LEU A 113 4.42 1.54 -1.76
CA LEU A 113 4.03 0.21 -2.20
C LEU A 113 4.82 -0.21 -3.45
N GLU A 114 5.12 -1.50 -3.55
CA GLU A 114 5.81 -2.07 -4.71
C GLU A 114 4.86 -2.36 -5.90
N ILE A 115 3.56 -2.08 -5.74
CA ILE A 115 2.54 -2.26 -6.77
C ILE A 115 2.53 -1.09 -7.74
N GLY A 116 2.66 -1.38 -9.04
CA GLY A 116 2.50 -0.40 -10.10
C GLY A 116 1.09 -0.40 -10.68
N PHE A 117 0.41 0.74 -10.70
CA PHE A 117 -0.88 0.88 -11.39
C PHE A 117 -0.67 1.32 -12.84
N ARG A 118 -1.40 0.71 -13.77
CA ARG A 118 -1.52 1.22 -15.15
C ARG A 118 -2.39 2.47 -15.14
N SER A 119 -1.95 3.49 -15.88
CA SER A 119 -2.69 4.75 -16.01
C SER A 119 -3.85 4.56 -17.00
N ILE A 120 -4.95 4.01 -16.51
CA ILE A 120 -6.19 3.78 -17.26
C ILE A 120 -7.19 4.84 -16.85
N GLY A 121 -7.93 5.36 -17.81
CA GLY A 121 -8.94 6.40 -17.60
C GLY A 121 -8.43 7.82 -17.76
N GLY A 122 -9.31 8.77 -17.48
CA GLY A 122 -9.15 10.18 -17.77
C GLY A 122 -8.51 11.01 -16.66
N PRO A 123 -8.45 12.34 -16.84
CA PRO A 123 -8.00 13.26 -15.81
C PRO A 123 -8.91 13.19 -14.57
N VAL A 124 -8.34 13.49 -13.41
CA VAL A 124 -9.15 13.64 -12.18
C VAL A 124 -10.05 14.85 -12.36
N LEU A 125 -11.36 14.64 -12.23
CA LEU A 125 -12.33 15.71 -12.34
C LEU A 125 -12.41 16.45 -11.01
N PRO A 126 -12.10 17.76 -10.99
CA PRO A 126 -12.23 18.60 -9.80
C PRO A 126 -13.70 18.89 -9.45
N VAL A 127 -14.65 18.46 -10.28
CA VAL A 127 -16.03 18.93 -10.28
C VAL A 127 -16.95 17.96 -9.51
N THR A 128 -17.96 18.54 -8.88
CA THR A 128 -19.01 17.90 -8.07
C THR A 128 -20.31 17.63 -8.83
N THR A 129 -20.44 18.07 -10.10
CA THR A 129 -21.67 17.92 -10.88
C THR A 129 -21.66 16.69 -11.78
N VAL A 130 -22.85 16.13 -12.01
CA VAL A 130 -23.04 14.91 -12.80
C VAL A 130 -22.78 15.18 -14.28
N GLU A 131 -23.13 16.36 -14.83
CA GLU A 131 -22.90 16.65 -16.25
C GLU A 131 -21.40 16.65 -16.61
N ALA A 132 -20.57 17.25 -15.76
CA ALA A 132 -19.12 17.28 -15.96
C ALA A 132 -18.50 15.87 -15.93
N LEU A 133 -19.04 14.97 -15.10
CA LEU A 133 -18.63 13.57 -15.07
C LEU A 133 -19.00 12.85 -16.37
N ILE A 134 -20.23 13.04 -16.85
CA ILE A 134 -20.72 12.44 -18.10
C ILE A 134 -19.88 12.93 -19.28
N GLU A 135 -19.59 14.22 -19.38
CA GLU A 135 -18.78 14.80 -20.45
C GLU A 135 -17.35 14.24 -20.48
N SER A 136 -16.71 14.12 -19.32
CA SER A 136 -15.40 13.48 -19.22
C SER A 136 -15.41 12.01 -19.64
N CYS A 137 -16.46 11.27 -19.26
CA CYS A 137 -16.59 9.87 -19.67
C CYS A 137 -16.70 9.74 -21.20
N LYS A 138 -17.41 10.66 -21.86
CA LYS A 138 -17.49 10.71 -23.33
C LYS A 138 -16.13 10.99 -23.98
N ILE A 139 -15.35 11.92 -23.43
CA ILE A 139 -14.00 12.23 -23.92
C ILE A 139 -13.07 11.01 -23.78
N ASP A 140 -13.12 10.31 -22.64
CA ASP A 140 -12.32 9.10 -22.39
C ASP A 140 -12.66 7.97 -23.37
N LEU A 141 -13.94 7.79 -23.70
CA LEU A 141 -14.40 6.81 -24.69
C LEU A 141 -13.95 7.18 -26.11
N ALA A 142 -14.08 8.45 -26.50
CA ALA A 142 -13.66 8.93 -27.82
C ALA A 142 -12.13 8.89 -28.02
N GLY A 143 -11.36 9.16 -26.96
CA GLY A 143 -9.89 9.12 -27.00
C GLY A 143 -9.32 7.72 -27.23
N LYS A 144 -10.02 6.66 -26.79
CA LYS A 144 -9.60 5.27 -27.02
C LYS A 144 -9.68 4.87 -28.50
N GLN A 145 -10.61 5.42 -29.26
CA GLN A 145 -10.78 5.08 -30.68
C GLN A 145 -9.66 5.65 -31.56
N LYS A 146 -9.04 6.77 -31.16
CA LYS A 146 -8.00 7.45 -31.97
C LYS A 146 -6.60 6.86 -31.83
N LYS A 147 -6.35 5.98 -30.84
CA LYS A 147 -5.00 5.43 -30.58
C LYS A 147 -4.68 4.14 -31.34
N GLY A 148 -5.57 3.72 -32.23
CA GLY A 148 -5.42 2.51 -33.04
C GLY A 148 -4.84 2.71 -34.44
N GLU A 149 -4.53 3.94 -34.87
CA GLU A 149 -3.81 4.13 -36.14
C GLU A 149 -2.30 3.95 -35.93
N PRO A 150 -1.70 2.86 -36.45
CA PRO A 150 -0.27 2.63 -36.38
C PRO A 150 0.42 3.64 -37.29
N GLY A 151 0.81 4.79 -36.74
CA GLY A 151 1.58 5.78 -37.49
C GLY A 151 1.38 7.24 -37.09
N SER A 152 0.36 7.60 -36.30
CA SER A 152 0.25 8.99 -35.85
C SER A 152 1.28 9.24 -34.74
N PRO A 153 2.28 10.13 -34.94
CA PRO A 153 3.21 10.48 -33.87
C PRO A 153 2.38 11.08 -32.74
N SER A 154 2.38 10.39 -31.59
CA SER A 154 1.81 10.88 -30.33
C SER A 154 2.29 12.30 -30.13
N THR A 155 1.44 13.29 -30.41
CA THR A 155 1.74 14.69 -30.14
C THR A 155 2.14 14.76 -28.68
N ALA A 156 3.41 15.12 -28.49
CA ALA A 156 4.08 15.07 -27.20
C ALA A 156 3.14 15.65 -26.15
N ALA A 157 2.85 14.84 -25.12
CA ALA A 157 2.21 15.30 -23.90
C ALA A 157 2.88 16.63 -23.56
N GLY A 158 2.13 17.72 -23.73
CA GLY A 158 2.68 19.07 -23.76
C GLY A 158 3.67 19.19 -22.65
N GLN A 159 4.94 19.46 -23.01
CA GLN A 159 6.02 19.60 -22.05
C GLN A 159 5.55 20.63 -21.03
N ARG A 160 5.08 20.13 -19.89
CA ARG A 160 4.72 20.95 -18.75
C ARG A 160 6.03 21.69 -18.47
N PRO A 161 6.08 23.03 -18.62
CA PRO A 161 7.35 23.75 -18.56
C PRO A 161 8.04 23.32 -17.28
N LYS A 162 9.25 22.77 -17.41
CA LYS A 162 10.08 22.42 -16.27
C LYS A 162 10.24 23.70 -15.46
N GLN A 163 9.43 23.87 -14.42
CA GLN A 163 9.59 24.95 -13.48
C GLN A 163 10.97 24.71 -12.87
N LYS A 164 11.96 25.49 -13.32
CA LYS A 164 13.29 25.57 -12.69
C LYS A 164 13.02 25.74 -11.21
N GLY A 165 13.50 24.79 -10.41
CA GLY A 165 13.20 24.70 -8.99
C GLY A 165 13.39 26.06 -8.34
N ARG A 166 12.30 26.65 -7.83
CA ARG A 166 12.43 27.75 -6.88
C ARG A 166 13.27 27.21 -5.72
N PRO A 167 14.34 27.90 -5.31
CA PRO A 167 15.06 27.52 -4.10
C PRO A 167 14.04 27.46 -2.96
N ARG A 168 13.93 26.29 -2.30
CA ARG A 168 13.17 26.16 -1.06
C ARG A 168 13.83 27.11 -0.06
N LYS A 169 13.23 28.29 0.18
CA LYS A 169 13.54 29.07 1.37
C LYS A 169 13.24 28.17 2.55
N SER A 170 14.28 27.78 3.28
CA SER A 170 14.15 27.18 4.59
C SER A 170 13.27 28.10 5.45
N PRO A 171 12.27 27.56 6.16
CA PRO A 171 11.45 28.37 7.07
C PRO A 171 12.37 29.07 8.07
N SER A 172 12.26 30.39 8.18
CA SER A 172 12.97 31.14 9.21
C SER A 172 12.42 30.76 10.57
N ALA A 173 13.30 30.65 11.57
CA ALA A 173 12.96 30.27 12.95
C ALA A 173 11.83 31.11 13.59
N ALA A 174 11.54 32.30 13.05
CA ALA A 174 10.48 33.20 13.52
C ALA A 174 9.04 32.69 13.32
N ASP A 175 8.79 31.67 12.49
CA ASP A 175 7.44 31.11 12.28
C ASP A 175 7.07 29.98 13.27
N SER A 176 7.97 29.64 14.20
CA SER A 176 7.74 28.55 15.17
C SER A 176 6.95 28.95 16.42
N GLU A 177 6.72 30.25 16.68
CA GLU A 177 6.05 30.70 17.92
C GLU A 177 4.53 30.91 17.80
N ARG A 178 3.92 30.76 16.61
CA ARG A 178 2.48 31.04 16.42
C ARG A 178 1.53 29.84 16.57
N PHE A 179 2.04 28.64 16.88
CA PHE A 179 1.20 27.43 16.98
C PHE A 179 1.05 26.85 18.40
N ALA A 180 1.49 27.57 19.43
CA ALA A 180 1.28 27.19 20.82
C ALA A 180 0.16 28.03 21.46
N GLN A 181 -1.09 27.80 21.04
CA GLN A 181 -2.23 28.09 21.91
C GLN A 181 -3.00 26.81 22.19
N PRO A 182 -2.97 26.28 23.42
CA PRO A 182 -3.85 25.20 23.82
C PRO A 182 -5.27 25.76 23.89
N SER A 183 -6.10 25.45 22.89
CA SER A 183 -7.55 25.58 23.06
C SER A 183 -7.99 24.48 24.02
N ALA A 184 -8.26 24.87 25.26
CA ALA A 184 -8.89 24.02 26.25
C ALA A 184 -10.35 23.77 25.82
N PHE A 185 -10.55 22.80 24.93
CA PHE A 185 -11.86 22.19 24.72
C PHE A 185 -11.90 20.87 25.50
N ILE A 186 -12.14 20.98 26.81
CA ILE A 186 -12.51 19.85 27.66
C ILE A 186 -13.99 19.57 27.37
N GLY A 187 -14.24 18.85 26.28
CA GLY A 187 -15.51 18.17 26.07
C GLY A 187 -15.46 16.87 26.83
N THR A 188 -15.98 16.85 28.06
CA THR A 188 -16.18 15.61 28.84
C THR A 188 -17.21 14.75 28.11
N VAL A 189 -16.75 13.86 27.24
CA VAL A 189 -17.59 12.81 26.68
C VAL A 189 -17.78 11.79 27.79
N PHE A 190 -18.94 11.84 28.44
CA PHE A 190 -19.40 10.77 29.32
C PHE A 190 -19.53 9.49 28.47
N PHE A 191 -18.53 8.62 28.52
CA PHE A 191 -18.68 7.22 28.15
C PHE A 191 -19.62 6.60 29.18
N ALA A 192 -20.90 6.48 28.80
CA ALA A 192 -21.81 5.59 29.48
C ALA A 192 -21.18 4.19 29.42
N LYS A 193 -20.91 3.60 30.59
CA LYS A 193 -20.46 2.21 30.68
C LYS A 193 -21.47 1.34 29.92
N PRO A 194 -21.03 0.49 28.97
CA PRO A 194 -21.90 -0.53 28.42
C PRO A 194 -22.42 -1.37 29.61
N LYS A 195 -23.74 -1.55 29.68
CA LYS A 195 -24.34 -2.56 30.55
C LYS A 195 -23.72 -3.89 30.16
N GLN A 196 -22.99 -4.49 31.08
CA GLN A 196 -22.62 -5.89 30.97
C GLN A 196 -23.91 -6.68 31.09
N ASP A 197 -24.35 -7.28 29.98
CA ASP A 197 -25.36 -8.32 30.04
C ASP A 197 -24.74 -9.53 30.78
N PRO A 198 -25.51 -10.23 31.63
CA PRO A 198 -25.02 -11.38 32.36
C PRO A 198 -24.60 -12.47 31.36
N ILE A 199 -23.34 -12.86 31.47
CA ILE A 199 -22.77 -14.03 30.83
C ILE A 199 -23.62 -15.22 31.27
N LEU A 200 -24.27 -15.87 30.30
CA LEU A 200 -24.92 -17.15 30.48
C LEU A 200 -23.81 -18.16 30.76
N GLU A 201 -23.72 -18.62 32.01
CA GLU A 201 -22.91 -19.76 32.41
C GLU A 201 -23.41 -20.97 31.62
N VAL A 202 -22.64 -21.37 30.60
CA VAL A 202 -22.78 -22.67 29.98
C VAL A 202 -21.93 -23.61 30.83
N GLU A 203 -22.62 -24.46 31.59
CA GLU A 203 -22.03 -25.62 32.25
C GLU A 203 -21.64 -26.62 31.14
N ASP A 204 -20.38 -26.58 30.73
CA ASP A 204 -19.79 -27.66 29.90
C ASP A 204 -19.23 -28.73 30.84
N ASP A 205 -20.10 -29.69 31.14
CA ASP A 205 -19.74 -31.04 31.57
C ASP A 205 -19.00 -31.76 30.43
N GLU A 206 -17.72 -32.08 30.61
CA GLU A 206 -17.22 -33.46 30.63
C GLU A 206 -15.69 -33.48 30.50
N ALA A 207 -15.07 -34.05 31.53
CA ALA A 207 -13.67 -34.36 31.61
C ALA A 207 -13.27 -35.44 30.59
N GLY A 208 -12.49 -35.05 29.59
CA GLY A 208 -11.71 -35.96 28.76
C GLY A 208 -10.24 -35.93 29.19
N GLU A 209 -9.86 -36.82 30.10
CA GLU A 209 -8.47 -37.13 30.41
C GLU A 209 -7.76 -37.67 29.16
N CYS A 210 -6.87 -36.89 28.58
CA CYS A 210 -5.90 -37.38 27.60
C CYS A 210 -4.50 -37.27 28.20
N GLN A 211 -4.09 -38.34 28.87
CA GLN A 211 -2.70 -38.56 29.26
C GLN A 211 -1.88 -38.82 27.99
N GLY A 212 -0.97 -37.91 27.70
CA GLY A 212 0.03 -38.05 26.65
C GLY A 212 1.37 -37.54 27.17
N GLU A 213 2.02 -38.37 27.98
CA GLU A 213 3.43 -38.23 28.32
C GLU A 213 4.30 -38.71 27.15
N GLY A 214 5.37 -37.97 26.87
CA GLY A 214 6.41 -38.31 25.89
C GLY A 214 6.47 -37.27 24.76
N LYS A 215 7.62 -36.72 24.39
CA LYS A 215 9.01 -37.11 24.57
C LYS A 215 9.89 -35.93 24.12
N ASP A 216 11.07 -35.84 24.73
CA ASP A 216 12.40 -35.53 24.18
C ASP A 216 12.46 -34.30 23.23
N GLU A 217 12.98 -33.13 23.65
CA GLU A 217 14.42 -32.81 23.75
C GLU A 217 15.23 -33.28 22.51
N GLU A 218 16.03 -32.34 21.97
CA GLU A 218 16.97 -32.45 20.84
C GLU A 218 16.46 -31.98 19.47
N GLU A 219 16.71 -30.70 19.15
CA GLU A 219 17.09 -30.24 17.80
C GLU A 219 17.74 -28.84 17.91
N GLU A 220 18.85 -28.77 18.65
CA GLU A 220 19.90 -27.77 18.49
C GLU A 220 21.08 -28.51 17.85
N GLU A 221 21.35 -28.31 16.55
CA GLU A 221 22.64 -28.49 15.84
C GLU A 221 22.40 -28.65 14.31
N GLU A 222 22.07 -27.58 13.58
CA GLU A 222 22.20 -27.57 12.11
C GLU A 222 22.44 -26.18 11.51
N GLU A 223 23.28 -25.33 12.15
CA GLU A 223 23.62 -23.99 11.61
C GLU A 223 25.08 -23.80 11.17
N ASP A 224 25.97 -24.80 11.27
CA ASP A 224 27.41 -24.59 10.99
C ASP A 224 27.96 -25.14 9.65
N GLU A 225 27.15 -25.78 8.80
CA GLU A 225 27.69 -26.43 7.57
C GLU A 225 27.54 -25.63 6.25
N ILE A 226 27.00 -24.39 6.27
CA ILE A 226 26.82 -23.58 5.03
C ILE A 226 27.88 -22.46 4.88
N ARG A 227 28.87 -22.36 5.78
CA ARG A 227 29.91 -21.32 5.71
C ARG A 227 31.20 -21.67 4.97
N GLU A 228 31.37 -22.90 4.48
CA GLU A 228 32.61 -23.29 3.77
C GLU A 228 32.53 -23.28 2.22
N ALA A 229 31.37 -22.94 1.61
CA ALA A 229 31.21 -23.00 0.16
C ALA A 229 31.42 -21.67 -0.60
N SER A 230 31.68 -20.54 0.07
CA SER A 230 31.75 -19.22 -0.59
C SER A 230 33.15 -18.66 -0.88
N ASP A 231 34.23 -19.33 -0.47
CA ASP A 231 35.60 -18.81 -0.59
C ASP A 231 36.41 -19.33 -1.81
N ALA A 232 35.77 -20.01 -2.77
CA ALA A 232 36.48 -20.65 -3.90
C ALA A 232 36.45 -19.90 -5.24
N HIS A 233 35.91 -18.68 -5.34
CA HIS A 233 35.84 -17.94 -6.62
C HIS A 233 36.32 -16.50 -6.50
N GLN A 234 37.62 -16.31 -6.25
CA GLN A 234 38.30 -15.02 -6.42
C GLN A 234 39.74 -15.15 -6.91
N GLU A 235 40.01 -15.98 -7.92
CA GLU A 235 41.27 -15.91 -8.66
C GLU A 235 41.02 -16.09 -10.17
N GLY A 236 41.32 -15.04 -10.94
CA GLY A 236 41.45 -15.14 -12.40
C GLY A 236 40.62 -14.13 -13.18
N ASP A 237 41.04 -12.86 -13.17
CA ASP A 237 40.80 -11.94 -14.30
C ASP A 237 41.75 -10.75 -14.19
N ALA A 238 43.03 -11.01 -14.46
CA ALA A 238 44.06 -9.99 -14.59
C ALA A 238 45.01 -10.32 -15.74
N GLU A 239 44.50 -10.49 -16.96
CA GLU A 239 45.35 -10.54 -18.16
C GLU A 239 44.55 -10.25 -19.43
N ASN A 240 44.27 -8.97 -19.69
CA ASN A 240 44.22 -8.47 -21.07
C ASN A 240 44.18 -6.94 -21.08
N LYS A 241 45.36 -6.33 -21.11
CA LYS A 241 45.49 -4.91 -21.42
C LYS A 241 46.84 -4.61 -22.06
N GLU A 242 47.07 -5.19 -23.23
CA GLU A 242 48.05 -4.70 -24.20
C GLU A 242 47.60 -5.15 -25.58
N LEU A 243 47.07 -4.20 -26.37
CA LEU A 243 47.07 -4.12 -27.84
C LEU A 243 45.90 -3.22 -28.29
N GLU A 244 46.12 -1.90 -28.25
CA GLU A 244 45.72 -0.93 -29.29
C GLU A 244 46.32 0.44 -29.01
#